data_AF-A0A0S9CP87-F1
#
_entry.id   AF-A0A0S9CP87-F1
#
_cell.length_a   1.000
_cell.length_b   1.000
_cell.length_c   1.000
_cell.angle_alpha   90.00
_cell.angle_beta   90.00
_cell.angle_gamma   90.00
#
_symmetry.space_group_name_H-M   'P 1'
#
loop_
_entity.id
_entity.type
_entity.pdbx_description
1 polymer ?
#
loop_
_entity_poly.entity_id
_entity_poly.type
_entity_poly.pdbx_seq_one_letter_code
_entity_poly.pdbx_strand_id
1 'polypeptide(L)'
;MTQRRAASGKTPSRTQQIAIAVLALLLIALLGFYTLVTGRIADGSARLNEGAGQASAGASKLKDGAGKLATGAGQADTGAGQLSAGADKVHAGISQKLAPGAQKLQAGADQLATGAAKIETDVNNKLAPGVYKVDDGARKLAAGAKQLSAALTPTAAGNADNNLADGATQLDAGAARLAAGSGDLAAGTDRLKGYRGAGNDPAAGTGTAALAQALELLEAAASDPVQGLVPLSVVKDKIAKIRAGAQKLDAGAAQLQAGAGRLETGAGQLHAGTGRLTAGFVTLAGKLNSRNPDTPGVVLGTELLADGTSKIRTGMDGVPGNPARPGLIKAAAKMTEGSSRLADGTAAMNAGIKGDPTDPANPGLLNGSQALAAGASQLSAGSTKLASGSSQLSTGADKLAAGNARIAEGTGTLHSSAAAVSPSDMAGRSDAAMALGIVGVLGLGSAGTFLVLRNRRTGASRAPADG
;
A
#
# COMPACT_ATOMS: atom_id res chain seq x y z
N MET A 1 -110.88 -90.83 -42.50
CA MET A 1 -111.74 -90.21 -41.46
C MET A 1 -110.86 -89.34 -40.58
N THR A 2 -111.11 -88.07 -40.25
CA THR A 2 -112.05 -87.02 -40.74
C THR A 2 -111.58 -85.69 -40.08
N GLN A 3 -111.68 -84.47 -40.61
CA GLN A 3 -112.25 -83.92 -41.86
C GLN A 3 -111.43 -82.69 -42.30
N ARG A 4 -111.39 -82.36 -43.60
CA ARG A 4 -110.96 -81.02 -44.09
C ARG A 4 -112.08 -80.00 -43.84
N ARG A 5 -111.79 -78.84 -43.24
CA ARG A 5 -112.58 -77.61 -43.44
C ARG A 5 -111.78 -76.63 -44.30
N ALA A 6 -112.19 -76.48 -45.55
CA ALA A 6 -111.67 -75.44 -46.43
C ALA A 6 -112.25 -74.09 -45.99
N ALA A 7 -111.41 -73.18 -45.50
CA ALA A 7 -111.78 -71.78 -45.33
C ALA A 7 -111.72 -71.09 -46.70
N SER A 8 -112.84 -70.49 -47.12
CA SER A 8 -112.93 -69.78 -48.40
C SER A 8 -111.99 -68.57 -48.42
N GLY A 9 -110.98 -68.61 -49.29
CA GLY A 9 -110.06 -67.50 -49.50
C GLY A 9 -110.78 -66.33 -50.18
N LYS A 10 -111.21 -65.33 -49.40
CA LYS A 10 -111.59 -64.02 -49.93
C LYS A 10 -110.37 -63.41 -50.63
N THR A 11 -110.35 -63.44 -51.96
CA THR A 11 -109.45 -62.60 -52.75
C THR A 11 -109.69 -61.13 -52.38
N PRO A 12 -108.66 -60.38 -51.92
CA PRO A 12 -108.82 -58.96 -51.58
C PRO A 12 -109.29 -58.16 -52.80
N SER A 13 -110.14 -57.17 -52.59
CA SER A 13 -110.62 -56.30 -53.68
C SER A 13 -109.45 -55.50 -54.29
N ARG A 14 -109.59 -55.01 -55.53
CA ARG A 14 -108.53 -54.20 -56.18
C ARG A 14 -108.09 -53.01 -55.31
N THR A 15 -109.04 -52.34 -54.65
CA THR A 15 -108.76 -51.25 -53.70
C THR A 15 -107.93 -51.72 -52.50
N GLN A 16 -108.19 -52.92 -51.99
CA GLN A 16 -107.46 -53.52 -50.88
C GLN A 16 -106.06 -54.01 -51.30
N GLN A 17 -105.90 -54.52 -52.53
CA GLN A 17 -104.59 -54.84 -53.11
C GLN A 17 -103.73 -53.58 -53.33
N ILE A 18 -104.32 -52.49 -53.83
CA ILE A 18 -103.64 -51.20 -53.96
C ILE A 18 -103.24 -50.64 -52.59
N ALA A 19 -104.13 -50.70 -51.59
CA ALA A 19 -103.81 -50.28 -50.22
C ALA A 19 -102.65 -51.10 -49.63
N ILE A 20 -102.63 -52.42 -49.82
CA ILE A 20 -101.52 -53.29 -49.40
C ILE A 20 -100.22 -52.93 -50.14
N ALA A 21 -100.26 -52.68 -51.45
CA ALA A 21 -99.08 -52.30 -52.22
C ALA A 21 -98.51 -50.93 -51.80
N VAL A 22 -99.37 -49.95 -51.54
CA VAL A 22 -98.96 -48.62 -51.03
C VAL A 22 -98.40 -48.72 -49.60
N LEU A 23 -99.03 -49.52 -48.73
CA LEU A 23 -98.51 -49.80 -47.39
C LEU A 23 -97.17 -50.54 -47.43
N ALA A 24 -96.99 -51.49 -48.35
CA ALA A 24 -95.72 -52.19 -48.54
C ALA A 24 -94.62 -51.26 -49.05
N LEU A 25 -94.91 -50.38 -50.03
CA LEU A 25 -93.96 -49.38 -50.50
C LEU A 25 -93.62 -48.33 -49.44
N LEU A 26 -94.60 -47.89 -48.64
CA LEU A 26 -94.36 -47.02 -47.48
C LEU A 26 -93.52 -47.73 -46.41
N LEU A 27 -93.76 -49.01 -46.15
CA LEU A 27 -92.93 -49.83 -45.26
C LEU A 27 -91.50 -49.95 -45.79
N ILE A 28 -91.29 -50.22 -47.08
CA ILE A 28 -89.96 -50.30 -47.69
C ILE A 28 -89.25 -48.94 -47.64
N ALA A 29 -89.95 -47.84 -47.93
CA ALA A 29 -89.40 -46.48 -47.85
C ALA A 29 -89.07 -46.09 -46.40
N LEU A 30 -89.93 -46.41 -45.44
CA LEU A 30 -89.70 -46.23 -44.02
C LEU A 30 -88.49 -47.06 -43.55
N LEU A 31 -88.38 -48.31 -44.02
CA LEU A 31 -87.28 -49.21 -43.68
C LEU A 31 -85.95 -48.76 -44.28
N GLY A 32 -85.95 -48.27 -45.53
CA GLY A 32 -84.78 -47.69 -46.18
C GLY A 32 -84.34 -46.36 -45.56
N PHE A 33 -85.29 -45.51 -45.18
CA PHE A 33 -85.01 -44.31 -44.39
C PHE A 33 -84.46 -44.68 -43.00
N TYR A 34 -85.06 -45.68 -42.35
CA TYR A 34 -84.65 -46.17 -41.04
C TYR A 34 -83.22 -46.72 -41.06
N THR A 35 -82.88 -47.63 -41.99
CA THR A 35 -81.53 -48.18 -42.12
C THR A 35 -80.49 -47.13 -42.51
N LEU A 36 -80.87 -46.14 -43.34
CA LEU A 36 -80.01 -45.00 -43.65
C LEU A 36 -79.74 -44.12 -42.40
N VAL A 37 -80.77 -43.89 -41.58
CA VAL A 37 -80.66 -43.09 -40.35
C VAL A 37 -79.88 -43.84 -39.28
N THR A 38 -80.16 -45.12 -39.02
CA THR A 38 -79.40 -45.92 -38.04
C THR A 38 -77.96 -46.14 -38.48
N GLY A 39 -77.70 -46.37 -39.77
CA GLY A 39 -76.35 -46.43 -40.32
C GLY A 39 -75.57 -45.13 -40.09
N ARG A 40 -76.16 -43.96 -40.41
CA ARG A 40 -75.54 -42.65 -40.14
C ARG A 40 -75.33 -42.37 -38.64
N ILE A 41 -76.24 -42.83 -37.78
CA ILE A 41 -76.09 -42.73 -36.32
C ILE A 41 -74.95 -43.63 -35.84
N ALA A 42 -74.85 -44.86 -36.36
CA ALA A 42 -73.79 -45.80 -36.02
C ALA A 42 -72.42 -45.29 -36.46
N ASP A 43 -72.27 -44.82 -37.70
CA ASP A 43 -71.04 -44.22 -38.23
C ASP A 43 -70.66 -42.94 -37.47
N GLY A 44 -71.63 -42.06 -37.23
CA GLY A 44 -71.43 -40.83 -36.45
C GLY A 44 -70.99 -41.12 -35.02
N SER A 45 -71.57 -42.14 -34.38
CA SER A 45 -71.21 -42.58 -33.04
C SER A 45 -69.82 -43.23 -33.01
N ALA A 46 -69.47 -44.04 -34.01
CA ALA A 46 -68.14 -44.65 -34.13
C ALA A 46 -67.05 -43.58 -34.30
N ARG A 47 -67.26 -42.60 -35.19
CA ARG A 47 -66.33 -41.47 -35.39
C ARG A 47 -66.22 -40.58 -34.15
N LEU A 48 -67.31 -40.36 -33.41
CA LEU A 48 -67.29 -39.61 -32.16
C LEU A 48 -66.58 -40.37 -31.04
N ASN A 49 -66.74 -41.70 -30.99
CA ASN A 49 -66.00 -42.57 -30.07
C ASN A 49 -64.50 -42.53 -30.36
N GLU A 50 -64.09 -42.69 -31.62
CA GLU A 50 -62.69 -42.59 -32.04
C GLU A 50 -62.11 -41.21 -31.69
N GLY A 51 -62.80 -40.11 -32.03
CA GLY A 51 -62.38 -38.76 -31.70
C GLY A 51 -62.28 -38.52 -30.18
N ALA A 52 -63.21 -39.06 -29.39
CA ALA A 52 -63.14 -39.02 -27.94
C ALA A 52 -61.94 -39.82 -27.40
N GLY A 53 -61.65 -41.00 -27.96
CA GLY A 53 -60.47 -41.80 -27.65
C GLY A 53 -59.16 -41.08 -27.96
N GLN A 54 -59.04 -40.50 -29.16
CA GLN A 54 -57.88 -39.70 -29.58
C GLN A 54 -57.67 -38.49 -28.64
N ALA A 55 -58.72 -37.75 -28.33
CA ALA A 55 -58.66 -36.60 -27.44
C ALA A 55 -58.40 -37.00 -25.96
N SER A 56 -58.86 -38.18 -25.53
CA SER A 56 -58.52 -38.76 -24.22
C SER A 56 -57.03 -39.11 -24.15
N ALA A 57 -56.47 -39.77 -25.18
CA ALA A 57 -55.04 -40.04 -25.27
C ALA A 57 -54.19 -38.75 -25.34
N GLY A 58 -54.70 -37.71 -26.02
CA GLY A 58 -54.11 -36.36 -26.00
C GLY A 58 -54.11 -35.74 -24.60
N ALA A 59 -55.21 -35.88 -23.87
CA ALA A 59 -55.32 -35.41 -22.49
C ALA A 59 -54.37 -36.19 -21.54
N SER A 60 -54.21 -37.50 -21.69
CA SER A 60 -53.19 -38.27 -20.95
C SER A 60 -51.77 -37.79 -21.23
N LYS A 61 -51.42 -37.53 -22.50
CA LYS A 61 -50.11 -36.95 -22.85
C LYS A 61 -49.90 -35.55 -22.24
N LEU A 62 -50.95 -34.73 -22.22
CA LEU A 62 -50.92 -33.40 -21.59
C LEU A 62 -50.72 -33.50 -20.07
N LYS A 63 -51.41 -34.46 -19.42
CA LYS A 63 -51.22 -34.77 -18.00
C LYS A 63 -49.77 -35.17 -17.70
N ASP A 64 -49.20 -36.09 -18.47
CA ASP A 64 -47.82 -36.56 -18.28
C ASP A 64 -46.80 -35.43 -18.49
N GLY A 65 -47.01 -34.59 -19.51
CA GLY A 65 -46.20 -33.40 -19.76
C GLY A 65 -46.27 -32.39 -18.62
N ALA A 66 -47.49 -32.11 -18.13
CA ALA A 66 -47.72 -31.21 -17.01
C ALA A 66 -47.15 -31.77 -15.69
N GLY A 67 -47.22 -33.08 -15.47
CA GLY A 67 -46.58 -33.76 -14.34
C GLY A 67 -45.06 -33.61 -14.37
N LYS A 68 -44.43 -33.86 -15.52
CA LYS A 68 -42.98 -33.65 -15.71
C LYS A 68 -42.57 -32.19 -15.49
N LEU A 69 -43.37 -31.24 -15.99
CA LEU A 69 -43.13 -29.81 -15.77
C LEU A 69 -43.25 -29.42 -14.30
N ALA A 70 -44.23 -29.98 -13.57
CA ALA A 70 -44.37 -29.78 -12.13
C ALA A 70 -43.17 -30.33 -11.35
N THR A 71 -42.67 -31.52 -11.69
CA THR A 71 -41.46 -32.10 -11.09
C THR A 71 -40.21 -31.24 -11.38
N GLY A 72 -40.01 -30.83 -12.63
CA GLY A 72 -38.88 -29.96 -13.01
C GLY A 72 -38.93 -28.60 -12.32
N ALA A 73 -40.13 -28.02 -12.17
CA ALA A 73 -40.33 -26.79 -11.41
C ALA A 73 -40.03 -26.97 -9.91
N GLY A 74 -40.41 -28.09 -9.29
CA GLY A 74 -40.04 -28.40 -7.90
C GLY A 74 -38.54 -28.59 -7.69
N GLN A 75 -37.83 -29.15 -8.68
CA GLN A 75 -36.37 -29.24 -8.68
C GLN A 75 -35.70 -27.86 -8.81
N ALA A 76 -36.22 -27.01 -9.71
CA ALA A 76 -35.75 -25.63 -9.86
C ALA A 76 -35.98 -24.79 -8.59
N ASP A 77 -37.13 -24.95 -7.93
CA ASP A 77 -37.45 -24.32 -6.65
C ASP A 77 -36.46 -24.74 -5.55
N THR A 78 -36.20 -26.05 -5.43
CA THR A 78 -35.22 -26.60 -4.47
C THR A 78 -33.81 -26.03 -4.71
N GLY A 79 -33.36 -26.00 -5.98
CA GLY A 79 -32.06 -25.44 -6.35
C GLY A 79 -31.96 -23.93 -6.11
N ALA A 80 -33.05 -23.19 -6.37
CA ALA A 80 -33.14 -21.77 -6.10
C ALA A 80 -33.11 -21.45 -4.60
N GLY A 81 -33.80 -22.24 -3.77
CA GLY A 81 -33.71 -22.14 -2.30
C GLY A 81 -32.29 -22.41 -1.77
N GLN A 82 -31.60 -23.42 -2.32
CA GLN A 82 -30.20 -23.69 -2.00
C GLN A 82 -29.27 -22.53 -2.41
N LEU A 83 -29.48 -21.94 -3.60
CA LEU A 83 -28.73 -20.79 -4.09
C LEU A 83 -28.95 -19.56 -3.20
N SER A 84 -30.19 -19.27 -2.80
CA SER A 84 -30.50 -18.15 -1.89
C SER A 84 -29.78 -18.34 -0.55
N ALA A 85 -29.93 -19.49 0.10
CA ALA A 85 -29.27 -19.79 1.37
C ALA A 85 -27.72 -19.79 1.26
N GLY A 86 -27.18 -20.10 0.08
CA GLY A 86 -25.74 -19.94 -0.22
C GLY A 86 -25.33 -18.47 -0.33
N ALA A 87 -26.09 -17.67 -1.05
CA ALA A 87 -25.87 -16.24 -1.21
C ALA A 87 -25.99 -15.49 0.12
N ASP A 88 -26.96 -15.84 0.97
CA ASP A 88 -27.12 -15.29 2.33
C ASP A 88 -25.91 -15.61 3.23
N LYS A 89 -25.37 -16.83 3.16
CA LYS A 89 -24.14 -17.21 3.88
C LYS A 89 -22.92 -16.42 3.40
N VAL A 90 -22.81 -16.19 2.08
CA VAL A 90 -21.77 -15.34 1.50
C VAL A 90 -21.92 -13.90 1.97
N HIS A 91 -23.13 -13.33 1.90
CA HIS A 91 -23.42 -11.98 2.38
C HIS A 91 -23.11 -11.81 3.88
N ALA A 92 -23.49 -12.77 4.71
CA ALA A 92 -23.16 -12.78 6.15
C ALA A 92 -21.64 -12.88 6.38
N GLY A 93 -20.93 -13.74 5.63
CA GLY A 93 -19.47 -13.83 5.68
C GLY A 93 -18.77 -12.51 5.31
N ILE A 94 -19.27 -11.81 4.28
CA ILE A 94 -18.73 -10.52 3.86
C ILE A 94 -19.01 -9.44 4.91
N SER A 95 -20.28 -9.27 5.31
CA SER A 95 -20.72 -8.21 6.23
C SER A 95 -20.18 -8.35 7.65
N GLN A 96 -20.10 -9.58 8.18
CA GLN A 96 -19.69 -9.83 9.57
C GLN A 96 -18.17 -10.00 9.74
N LYS A 97 -17.45 -10.39 8.67
CA LYS A 97 -16.01 -10.72 8.77
C LYS A 97 -15.15 -9.95 7.78
N LEU A 98 -15.43 -10.05 6.47
CA LEU A 98 -14.55 -9.48 5.44
C LEU A 98 -14.54 -7.94 5.50
N ALA A 99 -15.70 -7.29 5.50
CA ALA A 99 -15.79 -5.82 5.53
C ALA A 99 -15.20 -5.21 6.83
N PRO A 100 -15.51 -5.70 8.05
CA PRO A 100 -14.86 -5.21 9.25
C PRO A 100 -13.35 -5.49 9.29
N GLY A 101 -12.91 -6.63 8.75
CA GLY A 101 -11.49 -6.96 8.64
C GLY A 101 -10.74 -6.04 7.67
N ALA A 102 -11.32 -5.78 6.50
CA ALA A 102 -10.79 -4.86 5.50
C ALA A 102 -10.75 -3.41 6.00
N GLN A 103 -11.74 -2.95 6.78
CA GLN A 103 -11.71 -1.64 7.44
C GLN A 103 -10.59 -1.53 8.48
N LYS A 104 -10.37 -2.58 9.30
CA LYS A 104 -9.24 -2.62 10.25
C LYS A 104 -7.89 -2.62 9.53
N LEU A 105 -7.77 -3.35 8.43
CA LEU A 105 -6.55 -3.39 7.63
C LEU A 105 -6.26 -2.02 7.00
N GLN A 106 -7.28 -1.34 6.45
CA GLN A 106 -7.12 0.02 5.94
C GLN A 106 -6.69 0.99 7.04
N ALA A 107 -7.37 1.00 8.19
CA ALA A 107 -6.97 1.88 9.30
C ALA A 107 -5.52 1.64 9.77
N GLY A 108 -5.05 0.39 9.76
CA GLY A 108 -3.65 0.04 10.04
C GLY A 108 -2.69 0.49 8.94
N ALA A 109 -3.09 0.43 7.66
CA ALA A 109 -2.31 0.92 6.54
C ALA A 109 -2.21 2.46 6.52
N ASP A 110 -3.31 3.17 6.81
CA ASP A 110 -3.35 4.64 6.96
C ASP A 110 -2.46 5.10 8.13
N GLN A 111 -2.47 4.37 9.25
CA GLN A 111 -1.56 4.59 10.38
C GLN A 111 -0.09 4.36 10.01
N LEU A 112 0.20 3.29 9.26
CA LEU A 112 1.55 3.01 8.78
C LEU A 112 2.04 4.10 7.81
N ALA A 113 1.19 4.56 6.89
CA ALA A 113 1.49 5.63 5.95
C ALA A 113 1.77 6.96 6.67
N THR A 114 0.93 7.30 7.65
CA THR A 114 1.14 8.48 8.53
C THR A 114 2.46 8.38 9.30
N GLY A 115 2.77 7.20 9.85
CA GLY A 115 4.02 6.94 10.56
C GLY A 115 5.25 7.04 9.65
N ALA A 116 5.18 6.49 8.44
CA ALA A 116 6.26 6.56 7.45
C ALA A 116 6.53 7.99 6.99
N ALA A 117 5.48 8.75 6.64
CA ALA A 117 5.59 10.16 6.27
C ALA A 117 6.20 11.01 7.41
N LYS A 118 5.87 10.70 8.67
CA LYS A 118 6.49 11.34 9.84
C LYS A 118 7.99 10.99 9.95
N ILE A 119 8.37 9.73 9.74
CA ILE A 119 9.78 9.31 9.76
C ILE A 119 10.57 10.02 8.66
N GLU A 120 10.05 10.07 7.43
CA GLU A 120 10.66 10.82 6.33
C GLU A 120 10.81 12.31 6.65
N THR A 121 9.76 12.92 7.22
CA THR A 121 9.80 14.32 7.67
C THR A 121 10.87 14.56 8.73
N ASP A 122 10.97 13.69 9.74
CA ASP A 122 11.98 13.81 10.81
C ASP A 122 13.42 13.53 10.29
N VAL A 123 13.58 12.61 9.34
CA VAL A 123 14.87 12.35 8.67
C VAL A 123 15.32 13.58 7.89
N ASN A 124 14.46 14.12 7.01
CA ASN A 124 14.78 15.25 6.14
C ASN A 124 14.98 16.56 6.90
N ASN A 125 14.14 16.85 7.91
CA ASN A 125 14.09 18.17 8.55
C ASN A 125 14.88 18.26 9.87
N LYS A 126 15.28 17.13 10.47
CA LYS A 126 16.01 17.11 11.76
C LYS A 126 17.30 16.33 11.67
N LEU A 127 17.24 15.05 11.28
CA LEU A 127 18.38 14.15 11.37
C LEU A 127 19.47 14.46 10.33
N ALA A 128 19.10 14.57 9.05
CA ALA A 128 20.06 14.87 7.98
C ALA A 128 20.74 16.25 8.16
N PRO A 129 20.03 17.36 8.48
CA PRO A 129 20.65 18.63 8.81
C PRO A 129 21.59 18.56 10.03
N GLY A 130 21.26 17.74 11.03
CA GLY A 130 22.14 17.47 12.18
C GLY A 130 23.44 16.77 11.77
N VAL A 131 23.34 15.70 10.97
CA VAL A 131 24.50 14.99 10.41
C VAL A 131 25.36 15.91 9.56
N TYR A 132 24.77 16.76 8.71
CA TYR A 132 25.52 17.71 7.90
C TYR A 132 26.31 18.71 8.74
N LYS A 133 25.70 19.28 9.79
CA LYS A 133 26.35 20.21 10.71
C LYS A 133 27.49 19.57 11.50
N VAL A 134 27.30 18.36 12.02
CA VAL A 134 28.35 17.63 12.75
C VAL A 134 29.53 17.32 11.83
N ASP A 135 29.28 16.90 10.59
CA ASP A 135 30.31 16.56 9.62
C ASP A 135 31.04 17.79 9.01
N ASP A 136 30.37 18.95 8.95
CA ASP A 136 31.03 20.24 8.65
C ASP A 136 31.89 20.71 9.84
N GLY A 137 31.36 20.64 11.06
CA GLY A 137 32.09 20.98 12.28
C GLY A 137 33.34 20.12 12.50
N ALA A 138 33.25 18.81 12.25
CA ALA A 138 34.39 17.90 12.33
C ALA A 138 35.49 18.24 11.33
N ARG A 139 35.15 18.55 10.07
CA ARG A 139 36.14 18.99 9.06
C ARG A 139 36.77 20.34 9.42
N LYS A 140 36.00 21.29 9.94
CA LYS A 140 36.52 22.59 10.43
C LYS A 140 37.48 22.41 11.60
N LEU A 141 37.13 21.55 12.56
CA LEU A 141 37.99 21.22 13.69
C LEU A 141 39.30 20.55 13.24
N ALA A 142 39.23 19.61 12.28
CA ALA A 142 40.41 18.98 11.70
C ALA A 142 41.31 19.97 10.94
N ALA A 143 40.72 20.91 10.20
CA ALA A 143 41.45 21.99 9.54
C ALA A 143 42.15 22.92 10.55
N GLY A 144 41.43 23.33 11.61
CA GLY A 144 42.00 24.15 12.69
C GLY A 144 43.12 23.45 13.45
N ALA A 145 42.98 22.15 13.72
CA ALA A 145 44.04 21.34 14.35
C ALA A 145 45.31 21.30 13.48
N LYS A 146 45.17 21.17 12.16
CA LYS A 146 46.30 21.24 11.21
C LYS A 146 46.95 22.62 11.17
N GLN A 147 46.17 23.69 11.19
CA GLN A 147 46.67 25.07 11.23
C GLN A 147 47.46 25.34 12.52
N LEU A 148 46.93 24.92 13.67
CA LEU A 148 47.63 25.04 14.96
C LEU A 148 48.92 24.21 14.99
N SER A 149 48.89 22.99 14.46
CA SER A 149 50.09 22.15 14.30
C SER A 149 51.16 22.83 13.44
N ALA A 150 50.77 23.38 12.28
CA ALA A 150 51.69 24.09 11.39
C ALA A 150 52.31 25.32 12.06
N ALA A 151 51.50 26.12 12.77
CA ALA A 151 51.96 27.32 13.47
C ALA A 151 52.91 27.04 14.66
N LEU A 152 52.94 25.81 15.17
CA LEU A 152 53.79 25.36 16.28
C LEU A 152 54.99 24.51 15.85
N THR A 153 55.10 24.18 14.56
CA THR A 153 56.18 23.34 14.02
C THR A 153 57.20 24.23 13.31
N PRO A 154 58.47 24.30 13.76
CA PRO A 154 59.49 25.10 13.08
C PRO A 154 59.65 24.69 11.60
N THR A 155 59.85 25.67 10.72
CA THR A 155 60.17 25.43 9.31
C THR A 155 61.68 25.49 9.07
N ALA A 156 62.15 24.84 7.99
CA ALA A 156 63.56 24.87 7.62
C ALA A 156 64.09 26.27 7.25
N ALA A 157 63.20 27.18 6.84
CA ALA A 157 63.54 28.57 6.54
C ALA A 157 63.49 29.48 7.79
N GLY A 158 62.82 29.03 8.87
CA GLY A 158 62.72 29.76 10.14
C GLY A 158 62.03 31.11 10.04
N ASN A 159 61.18 31.33 9.03
CA ASN A 159 60.58 32.63 8.72
C ASN A 159 59.18 32.55 8.07
N ALA A 160 58.44 31.46 8.26
CA ALA A 160 57.10 31.32 7.69
C ALA A 160 56.07 32.25 8.36
N ASP A 161 55.19 32.85 7.54
CA ASP A 161 54.10 33.69 8.02
C ASP A 161 53.20 32.95 9.03
N ASN A 162 52.86 33.63 10.13
CA ASN A 162 52.04 33.11 11.22
C ASN A 162 52.60 31.85 11.93
N ASN A 163 53.89 31.56 11.79
CA ASN A 163 54.56 30.48 12.53
C ASN A 163 55.18 31.01 13.84
N LEU A 164 54.60 30.61 14.98
CA LEU A 164 55.06 31.02 16.31
C LEU A 164 56.41 30.38 16.67
N ALA A 165 56.66 29.17 16.19
CA ALA A 165 57.91 28.46 16.47
C ALA A 165 59.10 29.07 15.69
N ASP A 166 58.87 29.50 14.45
CA ASP A 166 59.83 30.29 13.67
C ASP A 166 60.10 31.64 14.34
N GLY A 167 59.05 32.38 14.73
CA GLY A 167 59.20 33.66 15.42
C GLY A 167 59.98 33.55 16.75
N ALA A 168 59.74 32.49 17.54
CA ALA A 168 60.53 32.22 18.74
C ALA A 168 61.99 31.84 18.44
N THR A 169 62.24 31.12 17.34
CA THR A 169 63.60 30.78 16.87
C THR A 169 64.36 32.02 16.40
N GLN A 170 63.71 32.95 15.70
CA GLN A 170 64.30 34.23 15.31
C GLN A 170 64.63 35.11 16.53
N LEU A 171 63.72 35.18 17.51
CA LEU A 171 63.93 35.96 18.73
C LEU A 171 65.09 35.38 19.56
N ASP A 172 65.22 34.06 19.60
CA ASP A 172 66.33 33.35 20.25
C ASP A 172 67.68 33.69 19.61
N ALA A 173 67.78 33.59 18.28
CA ALA A 173 68.97 33.97 17.53
C ALA A 173 69.31 35.47 17.68
N GLY A 174 68.28 36.33 17.76
CA GLY A 174 68.44 37.76 18.05
C GLY A 174 69.00 38.02 19.44
N ALA A 175 68.48 37.32 20.46
CA ALA A 175 68.95 37.43 21.84
C ALA A 175 70.41 36.95 22.00
N ALA A 176 70.77 35.81 21.39
CA ALA A 176 72.14 35.31 21.37
C ALA A 176 73.12 36.30 20.70
N ARG A 177 72.72 36.90 19.57
CA ARG A 177 73.51 37.95 18.90
C ARG A 177 73.66 39.22 19.74
N LEU A 178 72.61 39.63 20.45
CA LEU A 178 72.65 40.78 21.35
C LEU A 178 73.60 40.52 22.52
N ALA A 179 73.54 39.34 23.13
CA ALA A 179 74.44 38.92 24.21
C ALA A 179 75.92 38.96 23.78
N ALA A 180 76.24 38.37 22.62
CA ALA A 180 77.59 38.39 22.05
C ALA A 180 78.07 39.84 21.82
N GLY A 181 77.26 40.68 21.17
CA GLY A 181 77.62 42.08 20.92
C GLY A 181 77.79 42.92 22.19
N SER A 182 77.05 42.62 23.27
CA SER A 182 77.29 43.26 24.57
C SER A 182 78.56 42.76 25.27
N GLY A 183 78.94 41.49 25.09
CA GLY A 183 80.22 40.96 25.57
C GLY A 183 81.41 41.60 24.84
N ASP A 184 81.32 41.73 23.51
CA ASP A 184 82.31 42.46 22.69
C ASP A 184 82.45 43.92 23.13
N LEU A 185 81.34 44.59 23.43
CA LEU A 185 81.33 45.97 23.95
C LEU A 185 82.00 46.07 25.34
N ALA A 186 81.70 45.13 26.24
CA ALA A 186 82.32 45.08 27.56
C ALA A 186 83.85 44.88 27.45
N ALA A 187 84.30 43.90 26.65
CA ALA A 187 85.72 43.67 26.38
C ALA A 187 86.39 44.88 25.71
N GLY A 188 85.68 45.61 24.83
CA GLY A 188 86.12 46.88 24.27
C GLY A 188 86.33 47.96 25.33
N THR A 189 85.41 48.09 26.30
CA THR A 189 85.56 49.04 27.41
C THR A 189 86.68 48.69 28.39
N ASP A 190 86.93 47.41 28.65
CA ASP A 190 88.08 46.97 29.46
C ASP A 190 89.41 47.31 28.77
N ARG A 191 89.50 47.13 27.44
CA ARG A 191 90.68 47.53 26.66
C ARG A 191 90.87 49.06 26.63
N LEU A 192 89.78 49.84 26.64
CA LEU A 192 89.84 51.30 26.70
C LEU A 192 90.34 51.81 28.06
N LYS A 193 89.86 51.21 29.16
CA LYS A 193 90.36 51.47 30.51
C LYS A 193 91.85 51.13 30.62
N GLY A 194 92.20 49.92 30.18
CA GLY A 194 93.54 49.37 30.28
C GLY A 194 94.01 49.21 31.73
N TYR A 195 95.32 49.13 31.92
CA TYR A 195 95.96 48.98 33.22
C TYR A 195 97.13 49.97 33.38
N ARG A 196 97.37 50.43 34.61
CA ARG A 196 98.59 51.18 34.94
C ARG A 196 99.81 50.28 34.76
N GLY A 197 100.89 50.82 34.21
CA GLY A 197 102.13 50.09 34.03
C GLY A 197 102.88 49.87 35.34
N ALA A 198 103.64 48.78 35.39
CA ALA A 198 104.38 48.35 36.57
C ALA A 198 105.51 49.34 36.92
N GLY A 199 105.87 49.42 38.20
CA GLY A 199 107.03 50.22 38.65
C GLY A 199 106.90 51.74 38.45
N ASN A 200 105.67 52.25 38.27
CA ASN A 200 105.39 53.64 37.86
C ASN A 200 105.91 54.00 36.45
N ASP A 201 106.08 53.03 35.55
CA ASP A 201 106.32 53.31 34.13
C ASP A 201 104.99 53.31 33.33
N PRO A 202 104.52 54.46 32.80
CA PRO A 202 103.31 54.49 31.98
C PRO A 202 103.47 53.78 30.63
N ALA A 203 104.69 53.62 30.10
CA ALA A 203 104.94 52.93 28.84
C ALA A 203 104.71 51.41 28.95
N ALA A 204 104.78 50.87 30.17
CA ALA A 204 104.42 49.50 30.50
C ALA A 204 102.90 49.29 30.74
N GLY A 205 102.09 50.33 30.61
CA GLY A 205 100.63 50.30 30.81
C GLY A 205 99.83 50.42 29.52
N THR A 206 98.50 50.40 29.64
CA THR A 206 97.56 50.62 28.51
C THR A 206 96.38 51.53 28.89
N GLY A 207 95.67 52.04 27.88
CA GLY A 207 94.38 52.71 28.03
C GLY A 207 94.40 54.05 28.80
N THR A 208 93.23 54.45 29.31
CA THR A 208 93.09 55.64 30.18
C THR A 208 93.89 55.54 31.46
N ALA A 209 94.09 54.33 32.01
CA ALA A 209 94.88 54.09 33.21
C ALA A 209 96.36 54.50 33.04
N ALA A 210 97.00 54.11 31.93
CA ALA A 210 98.36 54.52 31.62
C ALA A 210 98.47 56.02 31.28
N LEU A 211 97.50 56.56 30.54
CA LEU A 211 97.45 58.01 30.27
C LEU A 211 97.33 58.83 31.58
N ALA A 212 96.49 58.39 32.51
CA ALA A 212 96.38 59.03 33.82
C ALA A 212 97.70 58.97 34.59
N GLN A 213 98.38 57.82 34.60
CA GLN A 213 99.69 57.63 35.24
C GLN A 213 100.78 58.52 34.62
N ALA A 214 100.81 58.68 33.29
CA ALA A 214 101.74 59.58 32.61
C ALA A 214 101.50 61.05 33.00
N LEU A 215 100.24 61.47 33.11
CA LEU A 215 99.86 62.82 33.53
C LEU A 215 100.08 63.06 35.04
N GLU A 216 100.02 62.02 35.86
CA GLU A 216 100.40 62.06 37.28
C GLU A 216 101.91 62.34 37.43
N LEU A 217 102.76 61.60 36.72
CA LEU A 217 104.22 61.79 36.75
C LEU A 217 104.65 63.13 36.12
N LEU A 218 104.02 63.55 35.02
CA LEU A 218 104.36 64.82 34.35
C LEU A 218 104.01 66.04 35.22
N GLU A 219 102.91 65.99 35.99
CA GLU A 219 102.55 67.07 36.91
C GLU A 219 103.43 67.10 38.17
N ALA A 220 103.89 65.92 38.63
CA ALA A 220 104.89 65.81 39.68
C ALA A 220 106.23 66.42 39.23
N ALA A 221 106.73 66.06 38.05
CA ALA A 221 107.95 66.63 37.45
C ALA A 221 107.81 68.14 37.20
N ALA A 222 106.65 68.62 36.76
CA ALA A 222 106.36 70.04 36.63
C ALA A 222 106.30 70.79 37.98
N SER A 223 106.23 70.07 39.11
CA SER A 223 106.15 70.66 40.46
C SER A 223 107.46 70.61 41.25
N ASP A 224 108.54 70.15 40.61
CA ASP A 224 109.90 70.27 41.11
C ASP A 224 110.36 71.77 41.07
N PRO A 225 110.84 72.35 42.18
CA PRO A 225 111.22 73.76 42.26
C PRO A 225 112.54 74.13 41.55
N VAL A 226 113.29 73.19 40.96
CA VAL A 226 114.70 73.41 40.58
C VAL A 226 114.94 74.00 39.17
N GLN A 227 113.94 74.08 38.28
CA GLN A 227 114.13 74.48 36.86
C GLN A 227 113.31 75.71 36.42
N GLY A 228 113.93 76.90 36.43
CA GLY A 228 113.24 78.20 36.27
C GLY A 228 113.25 78.84 34.87
N LEU A 229 112.80 78.15 33.80
CA LEU A 229 112.83 78.70 32.42
C LEU A 229 111.58 78.50 31.53
N VAL A 230 110.39 78.21 32.10
CA VAL A 230 109.13 78.16 31.31
C VAL A 230 107.98 78.81 32.10
N PRO A 231 106.98 79.45 31.46
CA PRO A 231 105.70 79.77 32.12
C PRO A 231 104.89 78.49 32.42
N LEU A 232 105.30 77.76 33.47
CA LEU A 232 104.76 76.45 33.83
C LEU A 232 103.26 76.43 34.19
N SER A 233 102.67 77.56 34.59
CA SER A 233 101.26 77.63 35.02
C SER A 233 100.30 77.15 33.93
N VAL A 234 100.46 77.65 32.70
CA VAL A 234 99.61 77.27 31.55
C VAL A 234 99.79 75.80 31.16
N VAL A 235 100.99 75.24 31.36
CA VAL A 235 101.30 73.84 31.08
C VAL A 235 100.65 72.93 32.13
N LYS A 236 100.76 73.26 33.43
CA LYS A 236 100.06 72.56 34.51
C LYS A 236 98.55 72.58 34.32
N ASP A 237 97.98 73.74 33.99
CA ASP A 237 96.55 73.90 33.70
C ASP A 237 96.07 72.98 32.55
N LYS A 238 96.89 72.83 31.51
CA LYS A 238 96.59 71.93 30.38
C LYS A 238 96.71 70.46 30.79
N ILE A 239 97.74 70.09 31.55
CA ILE A 239 97.92 68.72 32.08
C ILE A 239 96.73 68.33 32.98
N ALA A 240 96.35 69.20 33.92
CA ALA A 240 95.21 68.98 34.81
C ALA A 240 93.88 68.84 34.03
N LYS A 241 93.67 69.66 32.98
CA LYS A 241 92.50 69.54 32.08
C LYS A 241 92.49 68.23 31.30
N ILE A 242 93.65 67.76 30.81
CA ILE A 242 93.76 66.46 30.12
C ILE A 242 93.55 65.31 31.11
N ARG A 243 94.08 65.38 32.34
CA ARG A 243 93.85 64.38 33.39
C ARG A 243 92.37 64.29 33.76
N ALA A 244 91.71 65.42 33.98
CA ALA A 244 90.27 65.48 34.23
C ALA A 244 89.46 64.92 33.03
N GLY A 245 89.94 65.12 31.81
CA GLY A 245 89.39 64.48 30.60
C GLY A 245 89.56 62.95 30.60
N ALA A 246 90.75 62.45 30.92
CA ALA A 246 91.04 61.02 31.01
C ALA A 246 90.23 60.33 32.13
N GLN A 247 90.09 60.97 33.30
CA GLN A 247 89.24 60.49 34.39
C GLN A 247 87.76 60.46 34.02
N LYS A 248 87.27 61.46 33.27
CA LYS A 248 85.90 61.45 32.72
C LYS A 248 85.70 60.35 31.68
N LEU A 249 86.70 60.08 30.83
CA LEU A 249 86.66 59.00 29.86
C LEU A 249 86.66 57.63 30.54
N ASP A 250 87.46 57.44 31.59
CA ASP A 250 87.50 56.22 32.41
C ASP A 250 86.18 55.97 33.13
N ALA A 251 85.60 57.00 33.76
CA ALA A 251 84.28 56.94 34.38
C ALA A 251 83.17 56.63 33.35
N GLY A 252 83.23 57.23 32.17
CA GLY A 252 82.32 56.93 31.06
C GLY A 252 82.46 55.49 30.55
N ALA A 253 83.69 54.99 30.43
CA ALA A 253 83.97 53.60 30.07
C ALA A 253 83.47 52.62 31.16
N ALA A 254 83.56 52.99 32.44
CA ALA A 254 83.01 52.20 33.55
C ALA A 254 81.47 52.16 33.53
N GLN A 255 80.82 53.29 33.25
CA GLN A 255 79.36 53.34 33.06
C GLN A 255 78.92 52.51 31.86
N LEU A 256 79.65 52.60 30.74
CA LEU A 256 79.36 51.82 29.53
C LEU A 256 79.57 50.32 29.75
N GLN A 257 80.63 49.91 30.45
CA GLN A 257 80.86 48.51 30.83
C GLN A 257 79.75 47.97 31.73
N ALA A 258 79.34 48.73 32.75
CA ALA A 258 78.23 48.35 33.62
C ALA A 258 76.90 48.27 32.86
N GLY A 259 76.69 49.14 31.86
CA GLY A 259 75.57 49.07 30.93
C GLY A 259 75.63 47.82 30.04
N ALA A 260 76.81 47.50 29.50
CA ALA A 260 77.05 46.33 28.65
C ALA A 260 76.82 45.02 29.41
N GLY A 261 77.37 44.85 30.62
CA GLY A 261 77.14 43.65 31.43
C GLY A 261 75.67 43.49 31.87
N ARG A 262 74.94 44.59 32.10
CA ARG A 262 73.49 44.55 32.34
C ARG A 262 72.71 44.13 31.09
N LEU A 263 73.12 44.61 29.91
CA LEU A 263 72.52 44.25 28.63
C LEU A 263 72.79 42.78 28.29
N GLU A 264 74.01 42.30 28.51
CA GLU A 264 74.43 40.90 28.36
C GLU A 264 73.62 39.98 29.26
N THR A 265 73.48 40.34 30.55
CA THR A 265 72.64 39.59 31.50
C THR A 265 71.19 39.53 31.02
N GLY A 266 70.63 40.64 30.56
CA GLY A 266 69.26 40.70 30.04
C GLY A 266 69.08 39.91 28.73
N ALA A 267 70.06 39.94 27.83
CA ALA A 267 70.05 39.19 26.58
C ALA A 267 70.20 37.68 26.81
N GLY A 268 71.05 37.28 27.76
CA GLY A 268 71.18 35.88 28.21
C GLY A 268 69.90 35.36 28.87
N GLN A 269 69.22 36.19 29.68
CA GLN A 269 67.90 35.86 30.23
C GLN A 269 66.83 35.71 29.13
N LEU A 270 66.85 36.60 28.13
CA LEU A 270 65.95 36.52 26.98
C LEU A 270 66.18 35.23 26.18
N HIS A 271 67.44 34.91 25.85
CA HIS A 271 67.85 33.69 25.15
C HIS A 271 67.42 32.42 25.92
N ALA A 272 67.66 32.37 27.23
CA ALA A 272 67.19 31.26 28.05
C ALA A 272 65.65 31.14 28.06
N GLY A 273 64.93 32.26 28.01
CA GLY A 273 63.48 32.30 27.89
C GLY A 273 62.97 31.79 26.55
N THR A 274 63.57 32.24 25.44
CA THR A 274 63.19 31.83 24.08
C THR A 274 63.56 30.38 23.77
N GLY A 275 64.72 29.89 24.23
CA GLY A 275 65.08 28.48 24.15
C GLY A 275 64.12 27.56 24.91
N ARG A 276 63.55 28.02 26.03
CA ARG A 276 62.46 27.29 26.72
C ARG A 276 61.14 27.34 25.95
N LEU A 277 60.82 28.45 25.30
CA LEU A 277 59.61 28.62 24.48
C LEU A 277 59.64 27.72 23.24
N THR A 278 60.75 27.71 22.50
CA THR A 278 60.93 26.84 21.32
C THR A 278 60.86 25.35 21.69
N ALA A 279 61.52 24.92 22.77
CA ALA A 279 61.40 23.55 23.29
C ALA A 279 59.95 23.20 23.70
N GLY A 280 59.22 24.17 24.27
CA GLY A 280 57.79 24.04 24.58
C GLY A 280 56.93 23.83 23.33
N PHE A 281 57.17 24.62 22.26
CA PHE A 281 56.48 24.45 20.98
C PHE A 281 56.77 23.10 20.32
N VAL A 282 58.03 22.66 20.27
CA VAL A 282 58.40 21.33 19.75
C VAL A 282 57.68 20.22 20.52
N THR A 283 57.62 20.31 21.86
CA THR A 283 56.92 19.33 22.70
C THR A 283 55.41 19.31 22.44
N LEU A 284 54.79 20.48 22.29
CA LEU A 284 53.36 20.61 22.03
C LEU A 284 53.01 20.13 20.61
N ALA A 285 53.79 20.51 19.60
CA ALA A 285 53.64 20.05 18.22
C ALA A 285 53.78 18.53 18.13
N GLY A 286 54.75 17.92 18.83
CA GLY A 286 54.90 16.47 18.91
C GLY A 286 53.64 15.77 19.48
N LYS A 287 53.04 16.32 20.54
CA LYS A 287 51.78 15.80 21.12
C LYS A 287 50.58 15.98 20.19
N LEU A 288 50.45 17.15 19.54
CA LEU A 288 49.38 17.44 18.58
C LEU A 288 49.45 16.50 17.35
N ASN A 289 50.66 16.18 16.90
CA ASN A 289 50.93 15.38 15.71
C ASN A 289 51.17 13.88 15.98
N SER A 290 50.95 13.38 17.20
CA SER A 290 51.07 11.95 17.50
C SER A 290 50.25 11.12 16.50
N ARG A 291 50.94 10.24 15.78
CA ARG A 291 50.33 9.31 14.80
C ARG A 291 50.04 7.92 15.40
N ASN A 292 50.24 7.73 16.71
CA ASN A 292 49.92 6.47 17.38
C ASN A 292 48.39 6.24 17.32
N PRO A 293 47.87 5.15 16.73
CA PRO A 293 46.44 4.87 16.73
C PRO A 293 45.85 4.64 18.14
N ASP A 294 46.65 4.18 19.10
CA ASP A 294 46.20 3.93 20.48
C ASP A 294 46.15 5.22 21.31
N THR A 295 47.01 6.20 20.98
CA THR A 295 47.06 7.52 21.62
C THR A 295 47.22 8.64 20.57
N PRO A 296 46.17 8.87 19.74
CA PRO A 296 46.25 9.81 18.63
C PRO A 296 46.38 11.24 19.14
N GLY A 297 47.24 12.01 18.49
CA GLY A 297 47.32 13.45 18.67
C GLY A 297 46.06 14.13 18.15
N VAL A 298 45.82 15.37 18.57
CA VAL A 298 44.60 16.12 18.19
C VAL A 298 44.42 16.18 16.68
N VAL A 299 45.50 16.27 15.89
CA VAL A 299 45.41 16.26 14.42
C VAL A 299 44.84 14.94 13.89
N LEU A 300 45.42 13.79 14.29
CA LEU A 300 44.93 12.48 13.85
C LEU A 300 43.52 12.18 14.40
N GLY A 301 43.25 12.49 15.67
CA GLY A 301 41.94 12.27 16.29
C GLY A 301 40.82 13.05 15.60
N THR A 302 41.09 14.29 15.18
CA THR A 302 40.12 15.12 14.44
C THR A 302 39.99 14.73 12.97
N GLU A 303 41.06 14.25 12.32
CA GLU A 303 40.99 13.60 11.00
C GLU A 303 40.10 12.34 11.03
N LEU A 304 40.27 11.47 12.02
CA LEU A 304 39.47 10.26 12.19
C LEU A 304 38.00 10.58 12.51
N LEU A 305 37.75 11.61 13.32
CA LEU A 305 36.40 12.11 13.57
C LEU A 305 35.73 12.57 12.27
N ALA A 306 36.44 13.38 11.46
CA ALA A 306 35.93 13.89 10.18
C ALA A 306 35.66 12.78 9.14
N ASP A 307 36.50 11.74 9.08
CA ASP A 307 36.25 10.56 8.26
C ASP A 307 35.03 9.76 8.76
N GLY A 308 34.91 9.57 10.08
CA GLY A 308 33.75 8.94 10.71
C GLY A 308 32.44 9.67 10.43
N THR A 309 32.41 10.99 10.59
CA THR A 309 31.22 11.81 10.28
C THR A 309 30.91 11.83 8.78
N SER A 310 31.93 11.78 7.92
CA SER A 310 31.75 11.70 6.47
C SER A 310 31.10 10.39 6.06
N LYS A 311 31.46 9.27 6.70
CA LYS A 311 30.81 7.96 6.51
C LYS A 311 29.35 7.97 6.97
N ILE A 312 29.04 8.65 8.09
CA ILE A 312 27.66 8.84 8.56
C ILE A 312 26.86 9.68 7.54
N ARG A 313 27.43 10.75 6.99
CA ARG A 313 26.82 11.53 5.89
C ARG A 313 26.54 10.65 4.66
N THR A 314 27.50 9.83 4.22
CA THR A 314 27.26 8.86 3.13
C THR A 314 26.18 7.82 3.48
N GLY A 315 26.04 7.44 4.74
CA GLY A 315 24.91 6.60 5.20
C GLY A 315 23.54 7.31 5.13
N MET A 316 23.52 8.63 5.29
CA MET A 316 22.33 9.46 5.15
C MET A 316 21.90 9.62 3.68
N ASP A 317 22.85 10.04 2.84
CA ASP A 317 22.61 10.47 1.44
C ASP A 317 22.58 9.29 0.44
N GLY A 318 23.23 8.21 0.84
CA GLY A 318 23.54 7.05 0.01
C GLY A 318 24.92 7.14 -0.62
N VAL A 319 25.40 6.02 -1.14
CA VAL A 319 26.63 5.99 -1.93
C VAL A 319 26.32 6.53 -3.32
N PRO A 320 27.00 7.60 -3.81
CA PRO A 320 26.74 8.16 -5.13
C PRO A 320 26.83 7.12 -6.24
N GLY A 321 25.86 7.12 -7.16
CA GLY A 321 25.77 6.17 -8.27
C GLY A 321 25.38 4.73 -7.89
N ASN A 322 25.20 4.39 -6.61
CA ASN A 322 24.90 3.02 -6.18
C ASN A 322 23.43 2.85 -5.71
N PRO A 323 22.52 2.31 -6.56
CA PRO A 323 21.11 2.15 -6.21
C PRO A 323 20.86 1.11 -5.10
N ALA A 324 21.81 0.18 -4.86
CA ALA A 324 21.73 -0.80 -3.78
C ALA A 324 22.11 -0.23 -2.41
N ARG A 325 22.67 1.00 -2.36
CA ARG A 325 23.02 1.71 -1.12
C ARG A 325 22.44 3.12 -1.13
N PRO A 326 21.09 3.27 -1.16
CA PRO A 326 20.42 4.51 -1.49
C PRO A 326 20.45 5.57 -0.37
N GLY A 327 20.87 5.21 0.84
CA GLY A 327 20.89 6.10 2.01
C GLY A 327 19.58 6.15 2.77
N LEU A 328 19.65 6.62 4.03
CA LEU A 328 18.48 6.72 4.91
C LEU A 328 17.38 7.65 4.37
N ILE A 329 17.75 8.77 3.74
CA ILE A 329 16.78 9.71 3.13
C ILE A 329 15.91 8.99 2.10
N LYS A 330 16.53 8.31 1.13
CA LYS A 330 15.79 7.61 0.06
C LYS A 330 15.10 6.34 0.57
N ALA A 331 15.63 5.69 1.59
CA ALA A 331 14.97 4.56 2.24
C ALA A 331 13.67 5.00 2.94
N ALA A 332 13.68 6.14 3.63
CA ALA A 332 12.48 6.72 4.24
C ALA A 332 11.43 7.09 3.19
N ALA A 333 11.82 7.78 2.11
CA ALA A 333 10.91 8.11 1.00
C ALA A 333 10.27 6.86 0.36
N LYS A 334 11.05 5.80 0.12
CA LYS A 334 10.52 4.52 -0.39
C LYS A 334 9.58 3.82 0.59
N MET A 335 9.81 3.96 1.89
CA MET A 335 8.91 3.44 2.91
C MET A 335 7.58 4.20 2.89
N THR A 336 7.60 5.54 2.77
CA THR A 336 6.40 6.36 2.57
C THR A 336 5.65 5.93 1.31
N GLU A 337 6.31 5.84 0.15
CA GLU A 337 5.70 5.37 -1.11
C GLU A 337 5.04 3.99 -0.96
N GLY A 338 5.77 3.01 -0.40
CA GLY A 338 5.26 1.65 -0.20
C GLY A 338 4.07 1.58 0.76
N SER A 339 4.08 2.38 1.83
CA SER A 339 2.99 2.46 2.80
C SER A 339 1.76 3.19 2.25
N SER A 340 1.92 4.25 1.45
CA SER A 340 0.82 4.91 0.72
C SER A 340 0.16 3.92 -0.24
N ARG A 341 0.96 3.22 -1.05
CA ARG A 341 0.45 2.20 -1.99
C ARG A 341 -0.30 1.05 -1.29
N LEU A 342 0.10 0.71 -0.05
CA LEU A 342 -0.64 -0.24 0.77
C LEU A 342 -1.98 0.36 1.23
N ALA A 343 -1.99 1.60 1.73
CA ALA A 343 -3.21 2.31 2.10
C ALA A 343 -4.19 2.39 0.92
N ASP A 344 -3.74 2.88 -0.23
CA ASP A 344 -4.51 2.96 -1.49
C ASP A 344 -5.08 1.59 -1.90
N GLY A 345 -4.27 0.53 -1.84
CA GLY A 345 -4.70 -0.83 -2.14
C GLY A 345 -5.77 -1.36 -1.17
N THR A 346 -5.66 -1.03 0.13
CA THR A 346 -6.67 -1.41 1.14
C THR A 346 -7.95 -0.59 1.02
N ALA A 347 -7.86 0.68 0.61
CA ALA A 347 -9.02 1.50 0.28
C ALA A 347 -9.76 0.95 -0.95
N ALA A 348 -9.04 0.60 -2.02
CA ALA A 348 -9.60 -0.05 -3.21
C ALA A 348 -10.26 -1.41 -2.88
N MET A 349 -9.65 -2.21 -1.99
CA MET A 349 -10.26 -3.45 -1.50
C MET A 349 -11.57 -3.16 -0.74
N ASN A 350 -11.61 -2.15 0.14
CA ASN A 350 -12.84 -1.76 0.84
C ASN A 350 -13.93 -1.27 -0.12
N ALA A 351 -13.56 -0.54 -1.19
CA ALA A 351 -14.47 -0.12 -2.24
C ALA A 351 -15.04 -1.34 -2.99
N GLY A 352 -14.22 -2.32 -3.38
CA GLY A 352 -14.70 -3.56 -4.02
C GLY A 352 -15.62 -4.41 -3.13
N ILE A 353 -15.42 -4.38 -1.81
CA ILE A 353 -16.29 -5.08 -0.85
C ILE A 353 -17.66 -4.39 -0.70
N LYS A 354 -17.67 -3.06 -0.56
CA LYS A 354 -18.86 -2.26 -0.26
C LYS A 354 -19.66 -1.83 -1.50
N GLY A 355 -18.98 -1.75 -2.64
CA GLY A 355 -19.44 -1.06 -3.83
C GLY A 355 -19.13 0.44 -3.77
N ASP A 356 -19.22 1.08 -4.93
CA ASP A 356 -19.26 2.53 -5.02
C ASP A 356 -20.73 2.98 -5.01
N PRO A 357 -21.20 3.73 -4.00
CA PRO A 357 -22.59 4.21 -3.96
C PRO A 357 -22.91 5.24 -5.06
N THR A 358 -21.90 5.73 -5.79
CA THR A 358 -22.06 6.66 -6.92
C THR A 358 -22.00 5.96 -8.28
N ASP A 359 -21.54 4.71 -8.35
CA ASP A 359 -21.53 3.90 -9.57
C ASP A 359 -22.36 2.61 -9.41
N PRO A 360 -23.63 2.59 -9.88
CA PRO A 360 -24.47 1.40 -9.88
C PRO A 360 -23.91 0.20 -10.66
N ALA A 361 -22.93 0.39 -11.56
CA ALA A 361 -22.25 -0.70 -12.25
C ALA A 361 -21.20 -1.40 -11.35
N ASN A 362 -20.81 -0.77 -10.23
CA ASN A 362 -19.93 -1.32 -9.21
C ASN A 362 -20.65 -1.47 -7.85
N PRO A 363 -21.66 -2.35 -7.74
CA PRO A 363 -22.41 -2.57 -6.49
C PRO A 363 -21.57 -3.25 -5.40
N GLY A 364 -20.38 -3.76 -5.73
CA GLY A 364 -19.50 -4.48 -4.82
C GLY A 364 -20.05 -5.82 -4.32
N LEU A 365 -19.24 -6.53 -3.53
CA LEU A 365 -19.57 -7.88 -3.06
C LEU A 365 -20.78 -7.94 -2.12
N LEU A 366 -20.97 -6.92 -1.27
CA LEU A 366 -22.10 -6.87 -0.33
C LEU A 366 -23.46 -6.80 -1.05
N ASN A 367 -23.65 -5.84 -1.95
CA ASN A 367 -24.91 -5.70 -2.66
C ASN A 367 -25.05 -6.77 -3.74
N GLY A 368 -23.95 -7.22 -4.38
CA GLY A 368 -23.97 -8.32 -5.34
C GLY A 368 -24.45 -9.65 -4.75
N SER A 369 -24.00 -10.00 -3.54
CA SER A 369 -24.49 -11.21 -2.84
C SER A 369 -25.96 -11.08 -2.41
N GLN A 370 -26.40 -9.88 -2.00
CA GLN A 370 -27.80 -9.63 -1.67
C GLN A 370 -28.71 -9.69 -2.91
N ALA A 371 -28.27 -9.15 -4.05
CA ALA A 371 -28.98 -9.24 -5.33
C ALA A 371 -29.11 -10.70 -5.81
N LEU A 372 -28.07 -11.52 -5.62
CA LEU A 372 -28.10 -12.95 -5.92
C LEU A 372 -29.14 -13.70 -5.05
N ALA A 373 -29.19 -13.42 -3.74
CA ALA A 373 -30.18 -14.00 -2.84
C ALA A 373 -31.61 -13.59 -3.24
N ALA A 374 -31.83 -12.31 -3.56
CA ALA A 374 -33.12 -11.80 -4.03
C ALA A 374 -33.55 -12.46 -5.35
N GLY A 375 -32.65 -12.58 -6.34
CA GLY A 375 -32.92 -13.24 -7.62
C GLY A 375 -33.22 -14.74 -7.45
N ALA A 376 -32.50 -15.43 -6.56
CA ALA A 376 -32.76 -16.83 -6.23
C ALA A 376 -34.13 -17.00 -5.55
N SER A 377 -34.48 -16.12 -4.61
CA SER A 377 -35.82 -16.08 -3.99
C SER A 377 -36.94 -15.85 -5.02
N GLN A 378 -36.72 -14.97 -6.00
CA GLN A 378 -37.66 -14.75 -7.11
C GLN A 378 -37.81 -15.98 -8.00
N LEU A 379 -36.71 -16.68 -8.31
CA LEU A 379 -36.72 -17.92 -9.10
C LEU A 379 -37.47 -19.04 -8.38
N SER A 380 -37.30 -19.18 -7.06
CA SER A 380 -38.09 -20.10 -6.23
C SER A 380 -39.58 -19.75 -6.29
N ALA A 381 -39.96 -18.50 -6.01
CA ALA A 381 -41.36 -18.07 -6.07
C ALA A 381 -42.00 -18.28 -7.46
N GLY A 382 -41.25 -18.07 -8.55
CA GLY A 382 -41.69 -18.37 -9.92
C GLY A 382 -41.84 -19.87 -10.18
N SER A 383 -40.90 -20.68 -9.71
CA SER A 383 -40.89 -22.14 -9.87
C SER A 383 -42.04 -22.78 -9.08
N THR A 384 -42.30 -22.34 -7.85
CA THR A 384 -43.47 -22.73 -7.04
C THR A 384 -44.79 -22.43 -7.78
N LYS A 385 -44.93 -21.24 -8.39
CA LYS A 385 -46.11 -20.89 -9.21
C LYS A 385 -46.25 -21.81 -10.43
N LEU A 386 -45.14 -22.10 -11.13
CA LEU A 386 -45.12 -23.00 -12.29
C LEU A 386 -45.51 -24.44 -11.92
N ALA A 387 -45.01 -24.96 -10.79
CA ALA A 387 -45.38 -26.27 -10.27
C ALA A 387 -46.88 -26.35 -9.92
N SER A 388 -47.42 -25.30 -9.30
CA SER A 388 -48.84 -25.20 -8.95
C SER A 388 -49.74 -25.18 -10.19
N GLY A 389 -49.43 -24.31 -11.17
CA GLY A 389 -50.18 -24.23 -12.44
C GLY A 389 -50.08 -25.52 -13.26
N SER A 390 -48.92 -26.18 -13.27
CA SER A 390 -48.74 -27.47 -13.94
C SER A 390 -49.54 -28.59 -13.27
N SER A 391 -49.64 -28.58 -11.94
CA SER A 391 -50.48 -29.53 -11.19
C SER A 391 -51.98 -29.31 -11.45
N GLN A 392 -52.41 -28.05 -11.59
CA GLN A 392 -53.77 -27.70 -12.02
C GLN A 392 -54.06 -28.16 -13.46
N LEU A 393 -53.11 -27.97 -14.38
CA LEU A 393 -53.21 -28.42 -15.77
C LEU A 393 -53.31 -29.95 -15.86
N SER A 394 -52.49 -30.68 -15.10
CA SER A 394 -52.55 -32.15 -14.98
C SER A 394 -53.92 -32.61 -14.48
N THR A 395 -54.44 -31.96 -13.42
CA THR A 395 -55.79 -32.23 -12.89
C THR A 395 -56.91 -31.92 -13.88
N GLY A 396 -56.75 -30.87 -14.70
CA GLY A 396 -57.68 -30.51 -15.78
C GLY A 396 -57.66 -31.52 -16.91
N ALA A 397 -56.48 -31.99 -17.29
CA ALA A 397 -56.28 -33.02 -18.31
C ALA A 397 -56.87 -34.38 -17.87
N ASP A 398 -56.71 -34.77 -16.60
CA ASP A 398 -57.40 -35.94 -16.02
C ASP A 398 -58.93 -35.84 -16.13
N LYS A 399 -59.50 -34.67 -15.82
CA LYS A 399 -60.94 -34.43 -15.95
C LYS A 399 -61.41 -34.50 -17.40
N LEU A 400 -60.60 -34.02 -18.35
CA LEU A 400 -60.88 -34.11 -19.78
C LEU A 400 -60.82 -35.55 -20.28
N ALA A 401 -59.79 -36.32 -19.92
CA ALA A 401 -59.67 -37.74 -20.24
C ALA A 401 -60.87 -38.55 -19.71
N ALA A 402 -61.25 -38.33 -18.44
CA ALA A 402 -62.42 -38.97 -17.83
C ALA A 402 -63.76 -38.54 -18.45
N GLY A 403 -63.88 -37.28 -18.88
CA GLY A 403 -65.04 -36.79 -19.64
C GLY A 403 -65.15 -37.48 -21.00
N ASN A 404 -64.05 -37.56 -21.74
CA ASN A 404 -64.00 -38.19 -23.05
C ASN A 404 -64.21 -39.70 -22.97
N ALA A 405 -63.70 -40.38 -21.93
CA ALA A 405 -63.99 -41.79 -21.69
C ALA A 405 -65.50 -42.06 -21.55
N ARG A 406 -66.25 -41.18 -20.85
CA ARG A 406 -67.71 -41.27 -20.76
C ARG A 406 -68.42 -40.98 -22.08
N ILE A 407 -67.87 -40.09 -22.92
CA ILE A 407 -68.38 -39.86 -24.28
C ILE A 407 -68.17 -41.09 -25.16
N ALA A 408 -66.98 -41.71 -25.10
CA ALA A 408 -66.68 -42.96 -25.81
C ALA A 408 -67.60 -44.11 -25.33
N GLU A 409 -67.82 -44.25 -24.03
CA GLU A 409 -68.75 -45.24 -23.46
C GLU A 409 -70.20 -45.00 -23.91
N GLY A 410 -70.70 -43.77 -23.80
CA GLY A 410 -72.06 -43.40 -24.22
C GLY A 410 -72.29 -43.50 -25.73
N THR A 411 -71.26 -43.24 -26.55
CA THR A 411 -71.34 -43.43 -28.00
C THR A 411 -71.15 -44.88 -28.42
N GLY A 412 -70.39 -45.67 -27.67
CA GLY A 412 -70.31 -47.13 -27.83
C GLY A 412 -71.64 -47.83 -27.53
N THR A 413 -72.35 -47.41 -26.48
CA THR A 413 -73.71 -47.90 -26.18
C THR A 413 -74.73 -47.42 -27.22
N LEU A 414 -74.65 -46.18 -27.69
CA LEU A 414 -75.50 -45.67 -28.79
C LEU A 414 -75.27 -46.42 -30.11
N HIS A 415 -74.02 -46.65 -30.49
CA HIS A 415 -73.63 -47.42 -31.68
C HIS A 415 -74.16 -48.86 -31.58
N SER A 416 -73.89 -49.55 -30.46
CA SER A 416 -74.37 -50.91 -30.22
C SER A 416 -75.89 -51.01 -30.24
N SER A 417 -76.58 -50.01 -29.66
CA SER A 417 -78.04 -49.96 -29.66
C SER A 417 -78.62 -49.69 -31.05
N ALA A 418 -78.02 -48.77 -31.82
CA ALA A 418 -78.43 -48.51 -33.20
C ALA A 418 -78.22 -49.71 -34.13
N ALA A 419 -77.16 -50.50 -33.90
CA ALA A 419 -76.90 -51.75 -34.62
C ALA A 419 -77.89 -52.87 -34.21
N ALA A 420 -78.24 -52.97 -32.93
CA ALA A 420 -79.12 -54.02 -32.39
C ALA A 420 -80.61 -53.90 -32.78
N VAL A 421 -81.04 -52.76 -33.35
CA VAL A 421 -82.39 -52.59 -33.91
C VAL A 421 -82.37 -52.77 -35.44
N SER A 422 -81.47 -53.61 -35.95
CA SER A 422 -81.42 -53.96 -37.37
C SER A 422 -82.69 -54.69 -37.82
N PRO A 423 -83.23 -54.42 -39.04
CA PRO A 423 -84.43 -55.08 -39.56
C PRO A 423 -84.39 -56.61 -39.52
N SER A 424 -83.20 -57.19 -39.68
CA SER A 424 -82.95 -58.64 -39.64
C SER A 424 -83.35 -59.27 -38.30
N ASP A 425 -83.03 -58.62 -37.19
CA ASP A 425 -83.34 -59.11 -35.84
C ASP A 425 -84.81 -58.85 -35.47
N MET A 426 -85.40 -57.76 -35.98
CA MET A 426 -86.84 -57.50 -35.84
C MET A 426 -87.68 -58.50 -36.65
N ALA A 427 -87.20 -58.97 -37.81
CA ALA A 427 -87.87 -59.99 -38.60
C ALA A 427 -87.84 -61.39 -37.95
N GLY A 428 -86.85 -61.67 -37.09
CA GLY A 428 -86.71 -62.95 -36.38
C GLY A 428 -87.57 -63.11 -35.12
N ARG A 429 -88.19 -62.04 -34.60
CA ARG A 429 -89.03 -62.06 -33.39
C ARG A 429 -90.44 -61.56 -33.68
N SER A 430 -91.25 -62.46 -34.25
CA SER A 430 -92.64 -62.22 -34.60
C SER A 430 -93.60 -62.22 -33.39
N ASP A 431 -93.47 -61.24 -32.50
CA ASP A 431 -94.47 -60.98 -31.45
C ASP A 431 -94.96 -59.52 -31.49
N ALA A 432 -96.27 -59.36 -31.70
CA ALA A 432 -96.93 -58.06 -31.89
C ALA A 432 -96.91 -57.15 -30.65
N ALA A 433 -96.40 -57.62 -29.50
CA ALA A 433 -96.28 -56.85 -28.27
C ALA A 433 -95.25 -55.69 -28.36
N MET A 434 -94.29 -55.75 -29.29
CA MET A 434 -93.24 -54.72 -29.44
C MET A 434 -93.71 -53.39 -30.04
N ALA A 435 -94.87 -53.33 -30.72
CA ALA A 435 -95.37 -52.08 -31.31
C ALA A 435 -95.65 -50.98 -30.27
N LEU A 436 -95.95 -51.36 -29.02
CA LEU A 436 -96.07 -50.45 -27.88
C LEU A 436 -94.74 -50.23 -27.14
N GLY A 437 -93.80 -51.18 -27.23
CA GLY A 437 -92.47 -51.08 -26.60
C GLY A 437 -91.57 -50.01 -27.23
N ILE A 438 -91.66 -49.81 -28.55
CA ILE A 438 -90.83 -48.86 -29.30
C ILE A 438 -91.03 -47.40 -28.83
N VAL A 439 -92.26 -47.03 -28.42
CA VAL A 439 -92.54 -45.71 -27.85
C VAL A 439 -91.98 -45.58 -26.42
N GLY A 440 -92.00 -46.67 -25.63
CA GLY A 440 -91.47 -46.68 -24.26
C GLY A 440 -89.95 -46.53 -24.19
N VAL A 441 -89.21 -47.20 -25.07
CA VAL A 441 -87.73 -47.16 -25.08
C VAL A 441 -87.20 -45.79 -25.53
N LEU A 442 -87.87 -45.13 -26.48
CA LEU A 442 -87.53 -43.76 -26.91
C LEU A 442 -87.88 -42.69 -25.85
N GLY A 443 -88.86 -42.96 -24.97
CA GLY A 443 -89.28 -42.05 -23.90
C GLY A 443 -88.39 -42.04 -22.65
N LEU A 444 -87.79 -43.18 -22.29
CA LEU A 444 -87.09 -43.32 -20.99
C LEU A 444 -85.61 -42.88 -21.02
N GLY A 445 -84.92 -42.99 -22.17
CA GLY A 445 -83.51 -42.58 -22.29
C GLY A 445 -83.27 -41.07 -22.13
N SER A 446 -84.25 -40.25 -22.53
CA SER A 446 -84.16 -38.78 -22.44
C SER A 446 -84.42 -38.26 -21.01
N ALA A 447 -85.31 -38.90 -20.25
CA ALA A 447 -85.67 -38.50 -18.89
C ALA A 447 -84.55 -38.76 -17.86
N GLY A 448 -83.91 -39.93 -17.90
CA GLY A 448 -82.84 -40.30 -16.95
C GLY A 448 -81.63 -39.36 -17.03
N THR A 449 -81.20 -39.03 -18.25
CA THR A 449 -80.05 -38.16 -18.51
C THR A 449 -80.32 -36.71 -18.06
N PHE A 450 -81.56 -36.22 -18.21
CA PHE A 450 -81.96 -34.86 -17.81
C PHE A 450 -82.05 -34.70 -16.27
N LEU A 451 -82.54 -35.72 -15.55
CA LEU A 451 -82.64 -35.69 -14.09
C LEU A 451 -81.27 -35.73 -13.39
N VAL A 452 -80.32 -36.51 -13.91
CA VAL A 452 -78.94 -36.56 -13.38
C VAL A 452 -78.20 -35.23 -13.57
N LEU A 453 -78.47 -34.51 -14.67
CA LEU A 453 -77.95 -33.16 -14.89
C LEU A 453 -78.60 -32.10 -13.97
N ARG A 454 -79.90 -32.23 -13.66
CA ARG A 454 -80.61 -31.30 -12.77
C ARG A 454 -80.14 -31.39 -11.32
N ASN A 455 -79.98 -32.59 -10.77
CA ASN A 455 -79.59 -32.78 -9.35
C ASN A 455 -78.14 -32.38 -9.04
N ARG A 456 -77.28 -32.18 -10.05
CA ARG A 456 -75.92 -31.62 -9.82
C ARG A 456 -75.86 -30.10 -9.80
N ARG A 457 -76.89 -29.38 -10.27
CA ARG A 457 -76.96 -27.90 -10.14
C ARG A 457 -77.32 -27.43 -8.74
N THR A 458 -78.04 -28.24 -7.95
CA THR A 458 -78.46 -27.90 -6.58
C THR A 458 -77.44 -28.27 -5.50
N GLY A 459 -76.40 -29.05 -5.83
CA GLY A 459 -75.33 -29.42 -4.89
C GLY A 459 -74.11 -28.48 -4.88
N ALA A 460 -74.06 -27.47 -5.74
CA ALA A 460 -72.88 -26.62 -5.96
C ALA A 460 -72.85 -25.32 -5.13
N SER A 461 -73.79 -25.13 -4.19
CA SER A 461 -73.87 -23.93 -3.34
C SER A 461 -73.47 -24.21 -1.89
N ARG A 462 -72.20 -24.51 -1.67
CA ARG A 462 -71.54 -24.36 -0.36
C ARG A 462 -70.04 -24.17 -0.53
N ALA A 463 -69.63 -22.91 -0.69
CA ALA A 463 -68.24 -22.52 -0.49
C ALA A 463 -67.91 -22.58 1.02
N PRO A 464 -66.72 -23.05 1.42
CA PRO A 464 -66.16 -22.64 2.71
C PRO A 464 -65.84 -21.14 2.64
N ALA A 465 -66.12 -20.42 3.73
CA ALA A 465 -65.74 -19.02 3.85
C ALA A 465 -64.24 -18.88 4.11
N ASP A 466 -63.64 -17.79 3.63
CA ASP A 466 -62.28 -17.39 3.97
C ASP A 466 -62.15 -17.09 5.47
N GLY A 467 -61.01 -17.49 6.04
CA GLY A 467 -60.57 -17.25 7.41
C GLY A 467 -59.10 -17.62 7.55
#